data_AF-A0A957N7U6-F1
#
_entry.id   AF-A0A957N7U6-F1
#
_cell.length_a   1.000
_cell.length_b   1.000
_cell.length_c   1.000
_cell.angle_alpha   90.00
_cell.angle_beta   90.00
_cell.angle_gamma   90.00
#
_symmetry.space_group_name_H-M   'P 1'
#
loop_
_entity.id
_entity.type
_entity.pdbx_description
1 polymer ?
#
loop_
_entity_poly.entity_id
_entity_poly.type
_entity_poly.pdbx_seq_one_letter_code
_entity_poly.pdbx_strand_id
1 'polypeptide(L)'
;FWRREYATGADVKLTPIALTKEQVLAYRLPRTPIKETDKRRGGFEDRHGAGAVELDALEALYPGVLADLVRETLEPYRDRRYGAMLNRVESEALDLAEQKWHDLIAEEERRLATIQQQAEEIAASYTEQLTRLSQALEQDMAPLSEELEALRQAIQEKAERFAPDLPSRPEPHTSINGAESEWLFDAERDYLDQLACYKVHQDREALQ
;
A
#
# COMPACT_ATOMS: atom_id res chain seq x y z
N PHE A 1 -11.54 39.93 16.85
CA PHE A 1 -10.09 40.02 17.09
C PHE A 1 -9.32 39.65 15.82
N TRP A 2 -9.45 38.41 15.30
CA TRP A 2 -8.72 37.91 14.12
C TRP A 2 -9.10 38.45 12.72
N ARG A 3 -10.24 39.14 12.58
CA ARG A 3 -10.73 39.66 11.28
C ARG A 3 -9.75 40.60 10.58
N ARG A 4 -9.00 41.40 11.34
CA ARG A 4 -8.04 42.38 10.78
C ARG A 4 -6.80 41.73 10.17
N GLU A 5 -6.53 40.47 10.51
CA GLU A 5 -5.32 39.76 10.12
C GLU A 5 -5.61 38.73 9.02
N TYR A 6 -6.71 37.99 9.13
CA TYR A 6 -7.01 36.87 8.22
C TYR A 6 -8.11 37.13 7.19
N ALA A 7 -8.90 38.21 7.35
CA ALA A 7 -10.07 38.43 6.51
C ALA A 7 -10.40 39.93 6.40
N THR A 8 -9.40 40.73 6.01
CA THR A 8 -9.51 42.19 5.88
C THR A 8 -10.49 42.51 4.75
N GLY A 9 -11.71 42.92 5.11
CA GLY A 9 -12.80 43.22 4.17
C GLY A 9 -13.95 42.21 4.18
N ALA A 10 -13.86 41.12 4.95
CA ALA A 10 -14.96 40.18 5.08
C ALA A 10 -16.11 40.75 5.93
N ASP A 11 -17.33 40.67 5.40
CA ASP A 11 -18.57 40.86 6.17
C ASP A 11 -18.90 39.56 6.90
N VAL A 12 -18.80 39.56 8.22
CA VAL A 12 -18.98 38.37 9.06
C VAL A 12 -20.31 38.47 9.79
N LYS A 13 -21.20 37.51 9.52
CA LYS A 13 -22.50 37.36 10.19
C LYS A 13 -22.46 36.11 11.06
N LEU A 14 -23.01 36.21 12.26
CA LEU A 14 -23.05 35.11 13.23
C LEU A 14 -24.50 34.81 13.57
N THR A 15 -24.88 33.55 13.42
CA THR A 15 -26.19 33.03 13.83
C THR A 15 -25.96 31.91 14.84
N PRO A 16 -26.50 32.01 16.06
CA PRO A 16 -26.49 30.89 17.00
C PRO A 16 -27.35 29.75 16.46
N ILE A 17 -26.80 28.54 16.38
CA ILE A 17 -27.49 27.38 15.80
C ILE A 17 -27.95 26.39 16.88
N ALA A 18 -27.21 26.28 17.97
CA ALA A 18 -27.46 25.36 19.09
C ALA A 18 -27.68 26.13 20.40
N LEU A 19 -28.37 25.48 21.34
CA LEU A 19 -28.73 26.04 22.66
C LEU A 19 -29.51 27.35 22.58
N THR A 20 -30.31 27.53 21.53
CA THR A 20 -31.32 28.60 21.49
C THR A 20 -32.32 28.42 22.63
N LYS A 21 -33.00 29.51 23.03
CA LYS A 21 -33.97 29.45 24.13
C LYS A 21 -35.07 28.44 23.84
N GLU A 22 -35.51 28.38 22.60
CA GLU A 22 -36.53 27.48 22.09
C GLU A 22 -36.05 26.01 22.17
N GLN A 23 -34.81 25.73 21.75
CA GLN A 23 -34.21 24.39 21.86
C GLN A 23 -34.05 23.95 23.32
N VAL A 24 -33.55 24.82 24.21
CA VAL A 24 -33.39 24.51 25.63
C VAL A 24 -34.72 24.12 26.28
N LEU A 25 -35.81 24.82 25.92
CA LEU A 25 -37.15 24.50 26.40
C LEU A 25 -37.71 23.22 25.77
N ALA A 26 -37.55 23.04 24.46
CA ALA A 26 -38.07 21.89 23.73
C ALA A 26 -37.42 20.56 24.17
N TYR A 27 -36.09 20.55 24.32
CA TYR A 27 -35.32 19.40 24.77
C TYR A 27 -35.23 19.29 26.30
N ARG A 28 -35.88 20.20 27.05
CA ARG A 28 -35.89 20.22 28.52
C ARG A 28 -34.50 20.03 29.13
N LEU A 29 -33.51 20.73 28.58
CA LEU A 29 -32.11 20.50 28.94
C LEU A 29 -31.83 20.95 30.38
N PRO A 30 -30.99 20.19 31.12
CA PRO A 30 -30.64 20.50 32.50
C PRO A 30 -29.87 21.82 32.58
N ARG A 31 -30.15 22.59 33.63
CA ARG A 31 -29.47 23.85 33.90
C ARG A 31 -28.48 23.71 35.04
N THR A 32 -27.28 24.22 34.82
CA THR A 32 -26.19 24.24 35.79
C THR A 32 -26.06 25.64 36.38
N PRO A 33 -25.90 25.79 37.71
CA PRO A 33 -25.65 27.08 38.32
C PRO A 33 -24.43 27.78 37.73
N ILE A 34 -24.55 29.07 37.41
CA ILE A 34 -23.43 29.88 36.96
C ILE A 34 -22.60 30.30 38.18
N LYS A 35 -21.27 30.20 38.09
CA LYS A 35 -20.36 30.58 39.19
C LYS A 35 -20.66 31.98 39.71
N GLU A 36 -20.72 32.12 41.03
CA GLU A 36 -21.04 33.40 41.69
C GLU A 36 -20.06 34.53 41.34
N THR A 37 -18.83 34.18 41.01
CA THR A 37 -17.76 35.12 40.62
C THR A 37 -17.85 35.58 39.16
N ASP A 38 -18.71 35.00 38.31
CA ASP A 38 -18.90 35.49 36.94
C ASP A 38 -19.74 36.76 36.96
N LYS A 39 -19.09 37.90 36.68
CA LYS A 39 -19.72 39.22 36.64
C LYS A 39 -20.87 39.33 35.63
N ARG A 40 -20.99 38.40 34.67
CA ARG A 40 -22.05 38.35 33.67
C ARG A 40 -23.27 37.54 34.11
N ARG A 41 -23.20 36.85 35.26
CA ARG A 41 -24.26 35.98 35.78
C ARG A 41 -25.60 36.69 35.88
N GLY A 42 -25.67 37.80 36.61
CA GLY A 42 -26.93 38.53 36.82
C GLY A 42 -27.63 38.88 35.51
N GLY A 43 -26.93 39.56 34.60
CA GLY A 43 -27.51 39.94 33.30
C GLY A 43 -27.78 38.76 32.34
N PHE A 44 -27.20 37.58 32.58
CA PHE A 44 -27.55 36.37 31.85
C PHE A 44 -28.83 35.73 32.42
N GLU A 45 -28.90 35.58 33.75
CA GLU A 45 -30.05 35.00 34.44
C GLU A 45 -31.32 35.86 34.28
N ASP A 46 -31.17 37.20 34.26
CA ASP A 46 -32.28 38.13 33.98
C ASP A 46 -32.89 37.91 32.59
N ARG A 47 -32.06 37.54 31.60
CA ARG A 47 -32.50 37.38 30.20
C ARG A 47 -32.95 35.96 29.87
N HIS A 48 -32.34 34.96 30.49
CA HIS A 48 -32.48 33.57 30.09
C HIS A 48 -32.99 32.63 31.20
N GLY A 49 -33.16 33.13 32.42
CA GLY A 49 -33.52 32.35 33.62
C GLY A 49 -32.29 31.81 34.36
N ALA A 50 -32.50 31.33 35.58
CA ALA A 50 -31.43 30.84 36.46
C ALA A 50 -30.62 29.70 35.82
N GLY A 51 -29.29 29.76 35.96
CA GLY A 51 -28.37 28.76 35.42
C GLY A 51 -28.18 28.79 33.89
N ALA A 52 -27.10 28.16 33.44
CA ALA A 52 -26.75 27.98 32.03
C ALA A 52 -26.94 26.51 31.60
N VAL A 53 -27.06 26.29 30.29
CA VAL A 53 -27.06 24.95 29.70
C VAL A 53 -25.73 24.73 28.99
N GLU A 54 -25.11 23.59 29.24
CA GLU A 54 -23.88 23.19 28.57
C GLU A 54 -24.21 22.39 27.30
N LEU A 55 -23.35 22.50 26.29
CA LEU A 55 -23.58 21.86 24.98
C LEU A 55 -23.54 20.34 25.08
N ASP A 56 -22.73 19.80 25.98
CA ASP A 56 -22.65 18.37 26.28
C ASP A 56 -23.98 17.79 26.78
N ALA A 57 -24.81 18.59 27.46
CA ALA A 57 -26.14 18.16 27.91
C ALA A 57 -27.07 17.83 26.74
N LEU A 58 -26.97 18.56 25.62
CA LEU A 58 -27.73 18.26 24.41
C LEU A 58 -27.29 16.93 23.81
N GLU A 59 -25.98 16.70 23.67
CA GLU A 59 -25.45 15.46 23.08
C GLU A 59 -25.63 14.24 24.01
N ALA A 60 -25.53 14.43 25.33
CA ALA A 60 -25.69 13.36 26.31
C ALA A 60 -27.15 12.86 26.41
N LEU A 61 -28.13 13.78 26.32
CA LEU A 61 -29.55 13.44 26.42
C LEU A 61 -30.19 13.13 25.06
N TYR A 62 -29.66 13.73 23.99
CA TYR A 62 -30.15 13.56 22.62
C TYR A 62 -28.97 13.39 21.64
N PRO A 63 -28.29 12.22 21.67
CA PRO A 63 -27.14 11.97 20.80
C PRO A 63 -27.47 12.18 19.32
N GLY A 64 -26.58 12.84 18.60
CA GLY A 64 -26.73 13.11 17.16
C GLY A 64 -27.52 14.37 16.79
N VAL A 65 -28.32 14.95 17.70
CA VAL A 65 -29.10 16.17 17.42
C VAL A 65 -28.21 17.34 17.06
N LEU A 66 -27.07 17.49 17.74
CA LEU A 66 -26.11 18.54 17.40
C LEU A 66 -25.53 18.34 15.99
N ALA A 67 -25.21 17.10 15.62
CA ALA A 67 -24.68 16.77 14.29
C ALA A 67 -25.71 17.04 13.18
N ASP A 68 -26.98 16.70 13.41
CA ASP A 68 -28.05 16.93 12.44
C ASP A 68 -28.33 18.43 12.26
N LEU A 69 -28.41 19.18 13.36
CA LEU A 69 -28.58 20.63 13.34
C LEU A 69 -27.45 21.35 12.58
N VAL A 70 -26.19 20.94 12.81
CA VAL A 70 -25.05 21.46 12.06
C VAL A 70 -25.19 21.12 10.57
N ARG A 71 -25.53 19.88 10.24
CA ARG A 71 -25.69 19.43 8.85
C ARG A 71 -26.79 20.21 8.13
N GLU A 72 -27.96 20.34 8.74
CA GLU A 72 -29.09 21.09 8.19
C GLU A 72 -28.78 22.57 8.01
N THR A 73 -28.11 23.19 8.99
CA THR A 73 -27.76 24.61 8.90
C THR A 73 -26.73 24.88 7.81
N LEU A 74 -25.80 23.95 7.57
CA LEU A 74 -24.79 24.08 6.53
C LEU A 74 -25.32 23.73 5.13
N GLU A 75 -26.44 23.03 5.03
CA GLU A 75 -26.97 22.55 3.76
C GLU A 75 -27.20 23.66 2.71
N PRO A 76 -27.80 24.83 3.03
CA PRO A 76 -27.98 25.91 2.06
C PRO A 76 -26.66 26.50 1.54
N TYR A 77 -25.56 26.32 2.28
CA TYR A 77 -24.23 26.81 1.92
C TYR A 77 -23.42 25.78 1.13
N ARG A 78 -23.95 24.56 0.96
CA ARG A 78 -23.30 23.49 0.20
C ARG A 78 -23.91 23.39 -1.19
N ASP A 79 -23.15 23.75 -2.20
CA ASP A 79 -23.55 23.48 -3.58
C ASP A 79 -23.35 21.99 -3.91
N ARG A 80 -24.46 21.24 -3.92
CA ARG A 80 -24.47 19.81 -4.29
C ARG A 80 -24.18 19.56 -5.77
N ARG A 81 -24.40 20.55 -6.64
CA ARG A 81 -24.23 20.42 -8.09
C ARG A 81 -22.80 20.74 -8.51
N TYR A 82 -22.05 21.47 -7.69
CA TYR A 82 -20.69 21.90 -8.00
C TYR A 82 -19.77 20.74 -8.42
N GLY A 83 -19.78 19.63 -7.68
CA GLY A 83 -18.95 18.46 -8.03
C GLY A 83 -19.32 17.85 -9.39
N ALA A 84 -20.61 17.67 -9.67
CA ALA A 84 -21.06 17.15 -10.97
C ALA A 84 -20.74 18.12 -12.12
N MET A 85 -20.86 19.43 -11.88
CA MET A 85 -20.53 20.46 -12.85
C MET A 85 -19.02 20.50 -13.13
N LEU A 86 -18.17 20.39 -12.10
CA LEU A 86 -16.72 20.31 -12.26
C LEU A 86 -16.32 19.13 -13.12
N ASN A 87 -16.83 17.93 -12.79
CA ASN A 87 -16.51 16.72 -13.55
C ASN A 87 -16.93 16.84 -15.01
N ARG A 88 -18.08 17.46 -15.28
CA ARG A 88 -18.56 17.70 -16.64
C ARG A 88 -17.64 18.65 -17.40
N VAL A 89 -17.27 19.79 -16.80
CA VAL A 89 -16.39 20.78 -17.42
C VAL A 89 -14.99 20.18 -17.66
N GLU A 90 -14.50 19.37 -16.73
CA GLU A 90 -13.22 18.66 -16.89
C GLU A 90 -13.27 17.69 -18.08
N SER A 91 -14.34 16.89 -18.20
CA SER A 91 -14.53 16.00 -19.35
C SER A 91 -14.59 16.78 -20.66
N GLU A 92 -15.41 17.85 -20.72
CA GLU A 92 -15.53 18.69 -21.92
C GLU A 92 -14.19 19.34 -22.30
N ALA A 93 -13.38 19.74 -21.31
CA ALA A 93 -12.06 20.31 -21.55
C ALA A 93 -11.05 19.27 -22.07
N LEU A 94 -11.08 18.05 -21.54
CA LEU A 94 -10.23 16.94 -22.01
C LEU A 94 -10.57 16.57 -23.45
N ASP A 95 -11.86 16.38 -23.76
CA ASP A 95 -12.33 16.05 -25.10
C ASP A 95 -11.91 17.13 -26.12
N LEU A 96 -12.07 18.41 -25.74
CA LEU A 96 -11.65 19.52 -26.59
C LEU A 96 -10.14 19.55 -26.78
N ALA A 97 -9.35 19.31 -25.73
CA ALA A 97 -7.90 19.30 -25.82
C ALA A 97 -7.40 18.15 -26.70
N GLU A 98 -7.97 16.95 -26.55
CA GLU A 98 -7.65 15.77 -27.37
C GLU A 98 -7.98 16.02 -28.83
N GLN A 99 -9.19 16.54 -29.13
CA GLN A 99 -9.57 16.89 -30.49
C GLN A 99 -8.62 17.92 -31.10
N LYS A 100 -8.32 19.00 -30.38
CA LYS A 100 -7.40 20.05 -30.85
C LYS A 100 -6.00 19.52 -31.08
N TRP A 101 -5.53 18.63 -30.22
CA TRP A 101 -4.23 18.00 -30.37
C TRP A 101 -4.20 17.11 -31.61
N HIS A 102 -5.18 16.23 -31.78
CA HIS A 102 -5.29 15.35 -32.95
C HIS A 102 -5.36 16.14 -34.26
N ASP A 103 -6.18 17.20 -34.31
CA ASP A 103 -6.27 18.10 -35.47
C ASP A 103 -4.91 18.76 -35.77
N LEU A 104 -4.18 19.17 -34.72
CA LEU A 104 -2.88 19.84 -34.85
C LEU A 104 -1.80 18.90 -35.39
N ILE A 105 -1.82 17.61 -35.02
CA ILE A 105 -0.80 16.62 -35.41
C ILE A 105 -1.21 15.71 -36.57
N ALA A 106 -2.39 15.92 -37.16
CA ALA A 106 -2.95 15.01 -38.17
C ALA A 106 -2.05 14.87 -39.42
N GLU A 107 -1.28 15.90 -39.77
CA GLU A 107 -0.33 15.81 -40.89
C GLU A 107 0.89 14.96 -40.52
N GLU A 108 1.45 15.17 -39.33
CA GLU A 108 2.55 14.40 -38.77
C GLU A 108 2.19 12.92 -38.62
N GLU A 109 0.98 12.61 -38.16
CA GLU A 109 0.47 11.23 -38.08
C GLU A 109 0.41 10.57 -39.46
N ARG A 110 -0.10 11.27 -40.48
CA ARG A 110 -0.11 10.76 -41.87
C ARG A 110 1.30 10.54 -42.40
N ARG A 111 2.22 11.46 -42.10
CA ARG A 111 3.62 11.34 -42.51
C ARG A 111 4.31 10.18 -41.79
N LEU A 112 4.05 9.98 -40.50
CA LEU A 112 4.57 8.84 -39.73
C LEU A 112 4.05 7.52 -40.30
N ALA A 113 2.76 7.42 -40.59
CA ALA A 113 2.17 6.24 -41.22
C ALA A 113 2.82 5.92 -42.57
N THR A 114 3.10 6.95 -43.38
CA THR A 114 3.83 6.79 -44.65
C THR A 114 5.24 6.26 -44.44
N ILE A 115 5.98 6.82 -43.46
CA ILE A 115 7.34 6.36 -43.13
C ILE A 115 7.32 4.91 -42.63
N GLN A 116 6.35 4.55 -41.78
CA GLN A 116 6.18 3.19 -41.28
C GLN A 116 5.93 2.22 -42.42
N GLN A 117 4.99 2.54 -43.32
CA GLN A 117 4.73 1.71 -44.50
C GLN A 117 5.98 1.54 -45.38
N GLN A 118 6.72 2.63 -45.64
CA GLN A 118 7.97 2.55 -46.39
C GLN A 118 9.02 1.66 -45.72
N ALA A 119 9.14 1.75 -44.39
CA ALA A 119 10.05 0.90 -43.62
C ALA A 119 9.64 -0.58 -43.69
N GLU A 120 8.34 -0.87 -43.60
CA GLU A 120 7.80 -2.22 -43.75
C GLU A 120 8.03 -2.80 -45.15
N GLU A 121 7.82 -2.00 -46.20
CA GLU A 121 8.09 -2.41 -47.59
C GLU A 121 9.58 -2.72 -47.80
N ILE A 122 10.48 -1.89 -47.27
CA ILE A 122 11.92 -2.13 -47.31
C ILE A 122 12.25 -3.43 -46.56
N ALA A 123 11.76 -3.60 -45.32
CA ALA A 123 12.02 -4.82 -44.54
C ALA A 123 11.50 -6.09 -45.24
N ALA A 124 10.30 -6.02 -45.83
CA ALA A 124 9.70 -7.10 -46.60
C ALA A 124 10.59 -7.48 -47.80
N SER A 125 11.19 -6.49 -48.49
CA SER A 125 12.07 -6.74 -49.63
C SER A 125 13.34 -7.55 -49.28
N TYR A 126 13.84 -7.42 -48.05
CA TYR A 126 15.02 -8.16 -47.57
C TYR A 126 14.67 -9.52 -46.95
N THR A 127 13.40 -9.78 -46.65
CA THR A 127 12.98 -10.98 -45.92
C THR A 127 13.43 -12.25 -46.64
N GLU A 128 13.16 -12.35 -47.95
CA GLU A 128 13.53 -13.53 -48.73
C GLU A 128 15.05 -13.73 -48.80
N GLN A 129 15.82 -12.64 -48.91
CA GLN A 129 17.29 -12.70 -48.95
C GLN A 129 17.87 -13.17 -47.61
N LEU A 130 17.35 -12.65 -46.50
CA LEU A 130 17.75 -13.05 -45.15
C LEU A 130 17.38 -14.51 -44.88
N THR A 131 16.19 -14.96 -45.30
CA THR A 131 15.79 -16.36 -45.18
C THR A 131 16.71 -17.28 -45.97
N ARG A 132 17.02 -16.94 -47.23
CA ARG A 132 17.95 -17.72 -48.05
C ARG A 132 19.34 -17.78 -47.45
N LEU A 133 19.86 -16.65 -46.94
CA LEU A 133 21.16 -16.59 -46.28
C LEU A 133 21.20 -17.43 -45.00
N SER A 134 20.15 -17.36 -44.18
CA SER A 134 20.01 -18.18 -42.97
C SER A 134 20.02 -19.67 -43.31
N GLN A 135 19.23 -20.07 -44.31
CA GLN A 135 19.15 -21.46 -44.76
C GLN A 135 20.49 -21.98 -45.29
N ALA A 136 21.21 -21.16 -46.07
CA ALA A 136 22.55 -21.53 -46.56
C ALA A 136 23.54 -21.70 -45.40
N LEU A 137 23.54 -20.77 -44.44
CA LEU A 137 24.40 -20.86 -43.25
C LEU A 137 24.07 -22.10 -42.41
N GLU A 138 22.79 -22.40 -42.21
CA GLU A 138 22.34 -23.62 -41.52
C GLU A 138 22.82 -24.89 -42.22
N GLN A 139 22.73 -24.92 -43.56
CA GLN A 139 23.23 -26.06 -44.35
C GLN A 139 24.75 -26.23 -44.22
N ASP A 140 25.52 -25.15 -44.28
CA ASP A 140 26.97 -25.18 -44.15
C ASP A 140 27.42 -25.58 -42.73
N MET A 141 26.65 -25.18 -41.71
CA MET A 141 26.94 -25.47 -40.30
C MET A 141 26.38 -26.82 -39.82
N ALA A 142 25.46 -27.44 -40.56
CA ALA A 142 24.85 -28.71 -40.17
C ALA A 142 25.88 -29.83 -39.93
N PRO A 143 26.89 -30.07 -40.81
CA PRO A 143 27.88 -31.11 -40.57
C PRO A 143 28.71 -30.88 -39.29
N LEU A 144 29.09 -29.63 -39.02
CA LEU A 144 29.84 -29.28 -37.80
C LEU A 144 28.98 -29.45 -36.54
N SER A 145 27.69 -29.14 -36.63
CA SER A 145 26.74 -29.33 -35.52
C SER A 145 26.53 -30.81 -35.22
N GLU A 146 26.42 -31.65 -36.25
CA GLU A 146 26.35 -33.10 -36.13
C GLU A 146 27.64 -33.68 -35.54
N GLU A 147 28.82 -33.21 -35.99
CA GLU A 147 30.11 -33.63 -35.46
C GLU A 147 30.27 -33.24 -33.98
N LEU A 148 29.88 -32.01 -33.62
CA LEU A 148 29.92 -31.54 -32.23
C LEU A 148 29.01 -32.35 -31.33
N GLU A 149 27.80 -32.69 -31.79
CA GLU A 149 26.85 -33.49 -31.04
C GLU A 149 27.37 -34.93 -30.86
N ALA A 150 27.94 -35.53 -31.91
CA ALA A 150 28.59 -36.83 -31.83
C ALA A 150 29.77 -36.82 -30.85
N LEU A 151 30.60 -35.77 -30.88
CA LEU A 151 31.71 -35.59 -29.94
C LEU A 151 31.20 -35.44 -28.51
N ARG A 152 30.14 -34.66 -28.29
CA ARG A 152 29.50 -34.49 -26.99
C ARG A 152 29.01 -35.82 -26.43
N GLN A 153 28.33 -36.62 -27.24
CA GLN A 153 27.86 -37.95 -26.85
C GLN A 153 29.04 -38.88 -26.52
N ALA A 154 30.09 -38.89 -27.33
CA ALA A 154 31.29 -39.69 -27.07
C ALA A 154 32.01 -39.28 -25.77
N ILE A 155 32.07 -37.98 -25.45
CA ILE A 155 32.62 -37.48 -24.19
C ILE A 155 31.72 -37.90 -23.02
N GLN A 156 30.41 -37.77 -23.17
CA GLN A 156 29.45 -38.16 -22.13
C GLN A 156 29.58 -39.65 -21.79
N GLU A 157 29.63 -40.54 -22.78
CA GLU A 157 29.86 -41.97 -22.54
C GLU A 157 31.18 -42.25 -21.83
N LYS A 158 32.25 -41.54 -22.21
CA LYS A 158 33.56 -41.67 -21.55
C LYS A 158 33.51 -41.18 -20.11
N ALA A 159 32.82 -40.07 -19.85
CA ALA A 159 32.64 -39.52 -18.51
C ALA A 159 31.83 -40.46 -17.61
N GLU A 160 30.76 -41.07 -18.13
CA GLU A 160 29.98 -42.06 -17.38
C GLU A 160 30.77 -43.33 -17.04
N ARG A 161 31.69 -43.74 -17.92
CA ARG A 161 32.62 -44.86 -17.65
C ARG A 161 33.85 -44.44 -16.85
N PHE A 162 34.07 -43.14 -16.64
CA PHE A 162 35.23 -42.62 -15.95
C PHE A 162 35.05 -42.78 -14.44
N ALA A 163 35.48 -43.93 -13.94
CA ALA A 163 35.56 -44.25 -12.52
C ALA A 163 37.03 -44.38 -12.12
N PRO A 164 37.78 -43.26 -11.97
CA PRO A 164 39.16 -43.33 -11.51
C PRO A 164 39.18 -43.83 -10.07
N ASP A 165 40.25 -44.54 -9.71
CA ASP A 165 40.53 -44.87 -8.32
C ASP A 165 40.93 -43.58 -7.59
N LEU A 166 39.98 -42.99 -6.89
CA LEU A 166 40.20 -41.78 -6.11
C LEU A 166 40.85 -42.15 -4.78
N PRO A 167 41.80 -41.35 -4.27
CA PRO A 167 42.34 -41.58 -2.95
C PRO A 167 41.20 -41.59 -1.93
N SER A 168 41.28 -42.51 -0.97
CA SER A 168 40.32 -42.60 0.13
C SER A 168 40.12 -41.22 0.73
N ARG A 169 38.85 -40.86 0.95
CA ARG A 169 38.51 -39.61 1.62
C ARG A 169 39.25 -39.61 2.97
N PRO A 170 39.94 -38.51 3.33
CA PRO A 170 40.58 -38.44 4.63
C PRO A 170 39.52 -38.64 5.70
N GLU A 171 39.84 -39.48 6.68
CA GLU A 171 38.99 -39.64 7.86
C GLU A 171 38.89 -38.29 8.56
N PRO A 172 37.68 -37.83 8.92
CA PRO A 172 37.55 -36.63 9.73
C PRO A 172 38.29 -36.86 11.04
N HIS A 173 39.18 -35.95 11.41
CA HIS A 173 39.81 -35.94 12.73
C HIS A 173 38.78 -35.48 13.77
N THR A 174 37.79 -36.31 14.09
CA THR A 174 36.86 -36.08 15.19
C THR A 174 37.54 -36.46 16.50
N SER A 175 38.04 -35.47 17.22
CA SER A 175 38.49 -35.62 18.61
C SER A 175 37.28 -35.70 19.54
N ILE A 176 36.50 -36.78 19.48
CA ILE A 176 35.48 -37.04 20.52
C ILE A 176 36.23 -37.56 21.75
N ASN A 177 36.81 -36.63 22.52
CA ASN A 177 37.49 -36.92 23.79
C ASN A 177 36.53 -36.91 24.99
N GLY A 178 35.21 -36.94 24.75
CA GLY A 178 34.18 -37.09 25.78
C GLY A 178 33.52 -38.45 25.64
N ALA A 179 33.30 -39.15 26.76
CA ALA A 179 32.51 -40.38 26.71
C ALA A 179 31.11 -40.01 26.20
N GLU A 180 30.62 -40.68 25.15
CA GLU A 180 29.29 -40.42 24.57
C GLU A 180 28.15 -40.60 25.60
N SER A 181 28.44 -41.29 26.70
CA SER A 181 27.61 -41.37 27.90
C SER A 181 27.38 -40.03 28.62
N GLU A 182 28.21 -39.01 28.37
CA GLU A 182 28.05 -37.65 28.92
C GLU A 182 27.22 -36.73 28.01
N TRP A 183 26.81 -37.20 26.84
CA TRP A 183 25.97 -36.39 25.96
C TRP A 183 24.63 -36.12 26.63
N LEU A 184 24.29 -34.82 26.70
CA LEU A 184 23.04 -34.34 27.29
C LEU A 184 21.82 -34.95 26.62
N PHE A 185 21.92 -35.26 25.32
CA PHE A 185 20.87 -35.89 24.53
C PHE A 185 21.45 -36.98 23.64
N ASP A 186 20.78 -38.13 23.62
CA ASP A 186 21.14 -39.31 22.86
C ASP A 186 19.84 -39.96 22.36
N ALA A 187 19.69 -40.00 21.03
CA ALA A 187 18.45 -40.43 20.39
C ALA A 187 18.19 -41.94 20.51
N GLU A 188 19.19 -42.73 20.92
CA GLU A 188 19.02 -44.16 21.21
C GLU A 188 18.48 -44.40 22.63
N ARG A 189 18.49 -43.40 23.52
CA ARG A 189 17.93 -43.50 24.87
C ARG A 189 16.42 -43.43 24.84
N ASP A 190 15.79 -44.25 25.68
CA ASP A 190 14.36 -44.10 25.93
C ASP A 190 14.07 -42.80 26.70
N TYR A 191 12.82 -42.35 26.66
CA TYR A 191 12.42 -41.07 27.28
C TYR A 191 12.74 -40.98 28.78
N LEU A 192 12.63 -42.08 29.53
CA LEU A 192 12.89 -42.11 30.97
C LEU A 192 14.39 -42.06 31.25
N ASP A 193 15.18 -42.79 30.48
CA ASP A 193 16.65 -42.80 30.56
C ASP A 193 17.23 -41.44 30.17
N GLN A 194 16.67 -40.82 29.13
CA GLN A 194 17.02 -39.48 28.68
C GLN A 194 16.71 -38.42 29.75
N LEU A 195 15.58 -38.55 30.46
CA LEU A 195 15.23 -37.67 31.57
C LEU A 195 16.16 -37.86 32.79
N ALA A 196 16.60 -39.09 33.04
CA ALA A 196 17.54 -39.40 34.12
C ALA A 196 18.92 -38.78 33.86
N CYS A 197 19.47 -38.94 32.66
CA CYS A 197 20.72 -38.28 32.26
C CYS A 197 20.63 -36.74 32.32
N TYR A 198 19.50 -36.17 31.85
CA TYR A 198 19.27 -34.73 31.94
C TYR A 198 19.27 -34.21 33.38
N LYS A 199 18.64 -34.93 34.31
CA LYS A 199 18.63 -34.57 35.75
C LYS A 199 20.02 -34.65 36.38
N VAL A 200 20.78 -35.71 36.09
CA VAL A 200 22.18 -35.85 36.56
C VAL A 200 23.05 -34.70 36.03
N HIS A 201 22.80 -34.23 34.80
CA HIS A 201 23.50 -33.08 34.24
C HIS A 201 23.08 -31.75 34.92
N GLN A 202 21.79 -31.55 35.23
CA GLN A 202 21.32 -30.38 36.01
C GLN A 202 21.91 -30.36 37.42
N ASP A 203 21.98 -31.52 38.10
CA ASP A 203 22.53 -31.63 39.44
C ASP A 203 24.06 -31.41 39.48
N ARG A 204 24.77 -31.77 38.40
CA ARG A 204 26.21 -31.48 38.24
C ARG A 204 26.49 -29.99 37.97
N GLU A 205 25.64 -29.29 37.23
CA GLU A 205 25.74 -27.82 37.06
C GLU A 205 25.39 -27.06 38.35
N ALA A 206 24.55 -27.62 39.23
CA ALA A 206 24.20 -27.00 40.52
C ALA A 206 25.24 -27.20 41.65
N LEU A 207 26.27 -28.04 41.42
CA LEU A 207 27.35 -28.38 42.37
C LEU A 207 28.73 -27.81 41.95
N GLN A 208 28.78 -26.94 40.94
CA GLN A 208 29.93 -26.11 40.56
C GLN A 208 29.67 -24.63 40.85
#